data_AF-A0A078LQA6-F1
#
_entry.id   AF-A0A078LQA6-F1
#
_cell.length_a   1.000
_cell.length_b   1.000
_cell.length_c   1.000
_cell.angle_alpha   90.00
_cell.angle_beta   90.00
_cell.angle_gamma   90.00
#
_symmetry.space_group_name_H-M   'P 1'
#
loop_
_entity.id
_entity.type
_entity.pdbx_description
1 polymer ?
#
loop_
_entity_poly.entity_id
_entity_poly.type
_entity_poly.pdbx_seq_one_letter_code
_entity_poly.pdbx_strand_id
1 'polypeptide(L)'
;MRKYNYALSALAMVITSAFTASAFAVDGTITINGQITDTTCTISVDGGSNDATVTLPTVSATTLGAAGATAGATPFTISLSNCSGTSLNTASTYFEPGAYVDSTTGRLNIDSAAADAATNVQVQLLNADRDAIVAGASVANGQNDIPVDISSGNGTLNYFAQYYATGASTAGSVTTQVDYTMVYE
;
A
#
# COMPACT_ATOMS: atom_id res chain seq x y z
N MET A 1 45.07 -64.12 -69.77
CA MET A 1 45.48 -62.75 -70.15
C MET A 1 44.63 -61.81 -69.29
N ARG A 2 45.08 -60.92 -68.41
CA ARG A 2 46.32 -60.15 -68.25
C ARG A 2 46.61 -59.95 -66.75
N LYS A 3 47.91 -59.87 -66.41
CA LYS A 3 48.43 -59.39 -65.13
C LYS A 3 48.34 -57.85 -65.10
N TYR A 4 48.00 -57.26 -63.96
CA TYR A 4 48.36 -55.88 -63.62
C TYR A 4 48.71 -55.80 -62.13
N ASN A 5 50.00 -55.58 -61.87
CA ASN A 5 50.53 -55.02 -60.63
C ASN A 5 50.48 -53.48 -60.72
N TYR A 6 50.98 -52.80 -59.68
CA TYR A 6 51.13 -51.35 -59.45
C TYR A 6 49.90 -50.70 -58.79
N ALA A 7 50.00 -49.79 -57.82
CA ALA A 7 51.06 -49.33 -56.93
C ALA A 7 50.38 -48.38 -55.93
N LEU A 8 50.93 -48.31 -54.71
CA LEU A 8 51.07 -47.12 -53.86
C LEU A 8 50.09 -45.94 -54.06
N SER A 9 49.25 -45.66 -53.06
CA SER A 9 48.78 -44.29 -52.79
C SER A 9 48.42 -44.14 -51.32
N ALA A 10 49.11 -43.20 -50.66
CA ALA A 10 48.95 -42.85 -49.25
C ALA A 10 47.57 -42.23 -49.00
N LEU A 11 46.77 -42.82 -48.10
CA LEU A 11 45.50 -42.23 -47.70
C LEU A 11 45.73 -41.28 -46.52
N ALA A 12 45.61 -39.98 -46.82
CA ALA A 12 45.81 -38.87 -45.91
C ALA A 12 44.80 -38.89 -44.74
N MET A 13 45.31 -38.67 -43.54
CA MET A 13 44.54 -38.46 -42.32
C MET A 13 43.94 -37.05 -42.36
N VAL A 14 42.62 -36.95 -42.62
CA VAL A 14 41.89 -35.68 -42.51
C VAL A 14 41.23 -35.63 -41.13
N ILE A 15 41.86 -34.91 -40.21
CA ILE A 15 41.24 -34.50 -38.94
C ILE A 15 40.44 -33.23 -39.26
N THR A 16 39.13 -33.37 -39.45
CA THR A 16 38.22 -32.22 -39.57
C THR A 16 37.91 -31.67 -38.18
N SER A 17 38.49 -30.52 -37.87
CA SER A 17 38.18 -29.71 -36.69
C SER A 17 36.76 -29.13 -36.77
N ALA A 18 36.07 -29.23 -35.63
CA ALA A 18 34.79 -28.65 -35.20
C ALA A 18 34.13 -27.52 -36.03
N PHE A 19 32.80 -27.61 -36.13
CA PHE A 19 31.92 -26.46 -35.89
C PHE A 19 30.82 -26.90 -34.92
N THR A 20 31.02 -26.62 -33.63
CA THR A 20 29.91 -26.58 -32.67
C THR A 20 29.03 -25.41 -33.07
N ALA A 21 27.82 -25.70 -33.58
CA ALA A 21 26.81 -24.67 -33.67
C ALA A 21 26.58 -24.14 -32.26
N SER A 22 26.95 -22.89 -32.01
CA SER A 22 26.57 -22.17 -30.80
C SER A 22 25.04 -22.15 -30.76
N ALA A 23 24.46 -22.97 -29.89
CA ALA A 23 23.04 -22.87 -29.57
C ALA A 23 22.84 -21.51 -28.90
N PHE A 24 22.23 -20.57 -29.60
CA PHE A 24 21.77 -19.32 -29.02
C PHE A 24 20.58 -19.65 -28.12
N ALA A 25 20.85 -19.95 -26.85
CA ALA A 25 19.81 -20.02 -25.84
C ALA A 25 19.36 -18.58 -25.54
N VAL A 26 18.12 -18.26 -25.87
CA VAL A 26 17.42 -17.16 -25.21
C VAL A 26 16.92 -17.71 -23.89
N ASP A 27 17.51 -17.29 -22.77
CA ASP A 27 17.16 -17.79 -21.44
C ASP A 27 15.72 -17.44 -21.03
N GLY A 28 15.13 -16.41 -21.65
CA GLY A 28 13.74 -16.02 -21.45
C GLY A 28 13.44 -14.63 -21.98
N THR A 29 12.17 -14.23 -21.93
CA THR A 29 11.73 -12.86 -22.24
C THR A 29 10.94 -12.33 -21.05
N ILE A 30 11.40 -11.23 -20.46
CA ILE A 30 10.63 -10.48 -19.46
C ILE A 30 9.84 -9.42 -20.22
N THR A 31 8.52 -9.58 -20.27
CA THR A 31 7.62 -8.57 -20.82
C THR A 31 7.09 -7.70 -19.69
N ILE A 32 7.48 -6.42 -19.69
CA ILE A 32 6.97 -5.42 -18.75
C ILE A 32 5.91 -4.62 -19.51
N ASN A 33 4.65 -4.85 -19.17
CA ASN A 33 3.53 -4.05 -19.65
C ASN A 33 3.16 -3.03 -18.58
N GLY A 34 2.93 -1.78 -18.96
CA GLY A 34 2.45 -0.73 -18.07
C GLY A 34 1.38 0.08 -18.77
N GLN A 35 0.39 0.55 -17.99
CA GLN A 35 -0.63 1.48 -18.43
C GLN A 35 -0.58 2.70 -17.52
N ILE A 36 -0.58 3.90 -18.10
CA ILE A 36 -0.67 5.17 -17.37
C ILE A 36 -2.08 5.71 -17.60
N THR A 37 -2.84 5.91 -16.51
CA THR A 37 -4.17 6.52 -16.54
C THR A 37 -4.10 7.90 -15.87
N ASP A 38 -4.85 8.86 -16.41
CA ASP A 38 -4.98 10.21 -15.85
C ASP A 38 -6.35 10.33 -15.21
N THR A 39 -6.50 9.74 -14.01
CA THR A 39 -7.68 9.93 -13.17
C THR A 39 -7.37 11.03 -12.17
N THR A 40 -8.12 12.13 -12.25
CA THR A 40 -7.97 13.27 -11.35
C THR A 40 -9.27 13.54 -10.62
N CYS A 41 -9.20 13.74 -9.31
CA CYS A 41 -10.33 14.17 -8.49
C CYS A 41 -9.90 15.35 -7.61
N THR A 42 -10.84 16.25 -7.32
CA THR A 42 -10.69 17.22 -6.24
C THR A 42 -10.97 16.52 -4.92
N ILE A 43 -10.02 16.60 -3.97
CA ILE A 43 -10.08 15.94 -2.68
C ILE A 43 -10.43 16.96 -1.60
N SER A 44 -11.32 16.57 -0.68
CA SER A 44 -11.67 17.35 0.50
C SER A 44 -11.85 16.41 1.69
N VAL A 45 -11.21 16.70 2.81
CA VAL A 45 -11.39 15.96 4.06
C VAL A 45 -12.29 16.77 4.99
N ASP A 46 -13.41 16.18 5.44
CA ASP A 46 -14.47 16.84 6.23
C ASP A 46 -14.97 18.19 5.66
N GLY A 47 -15.02 18.31 4.33
CA GLY A 47 -15.46 19.53 3.64
C GLY A 47 -14.41 20.66 3.64
N GLY A 48 -13.20 20.39 4.12
CA GLY A 48 -12.04 21.29 4.10
C GLY A 48 -11.17 21.11 2.84
N SER A 49 -9.85 21.31 2.99
CA SER A 49 -8.86 21.01 1.94
C SER A 49 -8.51 19.51 1.91
N ASN A 50 -7.51 19.14 1.13
CA ASN A 50 -6.92 17.79 1.16
C ASN A 50 -6.14 17.51 2.48
N ASP A 51 -5.92 18.53 3.31
CA ASP A 51 -5.35 18.40 4.65
C ASP A 51 -6.46 18.67 5.67
N ALA A 52 -6.57 17.85 6.71
CA ALA A 52 -7.53 18.09 7.78
C ALA A 52 -7.04 17.59 9.14
N THR A 53 -7.68 18.15 10.17
CA THR A 53 -7.45 17.78 11.56
C THR A 53 -8.71 17.11 12.11
N VAL A 54 -8.62 15.81 12.36
CA VAL A 54 -9.68 15.07 13.07
C VAL A 54 -9.47 15.23 14.57
N THR A 55 -10.37 15.95 15.24
CA THR A 55 -10.29 16.19 16.69
C THR A 55 -11.08 15.13 17.44
N LEU A 56 -10.37 14.19 18.09
CA LEU A 56 -11.01 13.21 18.97
C LEU A 56 -11.55 13.89 20.24
N PRO A 57 -12.67 13.40 20.82
CA PRO A 57 -13.23 13.95 22.04
C PRO A 57 -12.32 13.68 23.24
N THR A 58 -12.35 14.55 24.24
CA THR A 58 -11.69 14.26 25.52
C THR A 58 -12.35 13.06 26.20
N VAL A 59 -11.56 12.04 26.53
CA VAL A 59 -12.01 10.83 27.23
C VAL A 59 -11.25 10.66 28.54
N SER A 60 -11.84 9.94 29.50
CA SER A 60 -11.16 9.60 30.75
C SER A 60 -10.10 8.53 30.51
N ALA A 61 -8.93 8.68 31.12
CA ALA A 61 -7.89 7.65 31.14
C ALA A 61 -8.41 6.31 31.71
N THR A 62 -9.42 6.35 32.59
CA THR A 62 -10.06 5.14 33.14
C THR A 62 -10.81 4.33 32.08
N THR A 63 -11.33 4.97 31.03
CA THR A 63 -11.97 4.28 29.89
C THR A 63 -10.94 3.53 29.05
N LEU A 64 -9.66 3.93 29.13
CA LEU A 64 -8.51 3.33 28.45
C LEU A 64 -7.60 2.59 29.45
N GLY A 65 -8.20 1.92 30.45
CA GLY A 65 -7.48 1.35 31.59
C GLY A 65 -6.72 0.04 31.31
N ALA A 66 -6.86 -0.55 30.12
CA ALA A 66 -6.21 -1.79 29.76
C ALA A 66 -5.98 -1.90 28.24
N ALA A 67 -4.99 -2.70 27.84
CA ALA A 67 -4.70 -2.95 26.43
C ALA A 67 -5.95 -3.47 25.69
N GLY A 68 -6.21 -2.92 24.50
CA GLY A 68 -7.39 -3.25 23.69
C GLY A 68 -8.64 -2.44 24.01
N ALA A 69 -8.65 -1.63 25.07
CA ALA A 69 -9.73 -0.69 25.31
C ALA A 69 -9.70 0.43 24.24
N THR A 70 -10.88 0.82 23.75
CA THR A 70 -11.04 1.89 22.77
C THR A 70 -12.04 2.93 23.23
N ALA A 71 -11.88 4.16 22.77
CA ALA A 71 -12.77 5.26 23.13
C ALA A 71 -12.75 6.37 22.08
N GLY A 72 -13.78 7.21 22.08
CA GLY A 72 -13.78 8.46 21.31
C GLY A 72 -13.83 8.28 19.80
N ALA A 73 -14.46 7.21 19.30
CA ALA A 73 -14.64 7.00 17.87
C ALA A 73 -15.30 8.23 17.21
N THR A 74 -14.55 8.88 16.33
CA THR A 74 -14.89 10.14 15.68
C THR A 74 -14.93 9.90 14.18
N PRO A 75 -16.08 10.11 13.52
CA PRO A 75 -16.16 9.97 12.07
C PRO A 75 -15.38 11.09 11.38
N PHE A 76 -14.80 10.77 10.25
CA PHE A 76 -14.31 11.73 9.27
C PHE A 76 -14.51 11.16 7.86
N THR A 77 -14.48 12.04 6.87
CA THR A 77 -14.74 11.65 5.48
C THR A 77 -13.68 12.20 4.55
N ILE A 78 -13.35 11.44 3.51
CA ILE A 78 -12.57 11.91 2.36
C ILE A 78 -13.53 11.94 1.17
N SER A 79 -13.85 13.15 0.72
CA SER A 79 -14.77 13.39 -0.39
C SER A 79 -13.99 13.66 -1.67
N LEU A 80 -14.43 12.99 -2.74
CA LEU A 80 -13.94 13.14 -4.09
C LEU A 80 -15.01 13.82 -4.95
N SER A 81 -14.60 14.84 -5.69
CA SER A 81 -15.47 15.57 -6.59
C SER A 81 -14.75 15.94 -7.87
N ASN A 82 -15.53 16.25 -8.93
CA ASN A 82 -15.00 16.58 -10.24
C ASN A 82 -14.01 15.51 -10.75
N CYS A 83 -14.30 14.24 -10.46
CA CYS A 83 -13.48 13.15 -10.94
C CYS A 83 -13.56 13.06 -12.45
N SER A 84 -12.41 13.04 -13.12
CA SER A 84 -12.32 12.94 -14.58
C SER A 84 -11.23 11.94 -14.97
N GLY A 85 -11.48 11.19 -16.05
CA GLY A 85 -10.61 10.12 -16.53
C GLY A 85 -11.32 9.25 -17.55
N THR A 86 -10.56 8.44 -18.29
CA THR A 86 -11.11 7.54 -19.32
C THR A 86 -11.78 6.29 -18.75
N SER A 87 -11.54 5.97 -17.47
CA SER A 87 -12.17 4.87 -16.74
C SER A 87 -12.26 5.26 -15.27
N LEU A 88 -13.46 5.66 -14.83
CA LEU A 88 -13.77 5.90 -13.42
C LEU A 88 -14.59 4.70 -12.95
N ASN A 89 -14.02 3.81 -12.14
CA ASN A 89 -14.79 2.78 -11.47
C ASN A 89 -14.81 3.08 -9.98
N THR A 90 -13.70 2.80 -9.30
CA THR A 90 -13.64 2.90 -7.85
C THR A 90 -12.46 3.73 -7.39
N ALA A 91 -12.63 4.39 -6.24
CA ALA A 91 -11.54 5.01 -5.52
C ALA A 91 -11.44 4.42 -4.12
N SER A 92 -10.22 4.31 -3.63
CA SER A 92 -9.91 3.92 -2.27
C SER A 92 -8.75 4.76 -1.72
N THR A 93 -8.50 4.68 -0.42
CA THR A 93 -7.42 5.43 0.22
C THR A 93 -6.33 4.47 0.66
N TYR A 94 -5.08 4.72 0.29
CA TYR A 94 -3.90 4.12 0.91
C TYR A 94 -3.39 5.04 2.02
N PHE A 95 -3.49 4.62 3.28
CA PHE A 95 -2.83 5.27 4.40
C PHE A 95 -1.38 4.81 4.43
N GLU A 96 -0.47 5.73 4.16
CA GLU A 96 0.94 5.43 3.89
C GLU A 96 1.68 5.03 5.17
N PRO A 97 2.75 4.21 5.06
CA PRO A 97 3.67 4.04 6.17
C PRO A 97 4.35 5.39 6.46
N GLY A 98 4.65 5.66 7.73
CA GLY A 98 5.24 6.93 8.13
C GLY A 98 5.80 6.90 9.54
N ALA A 99 6.33 8.04 9.99
CA ALA A 99 7.01 8.16 11.29
C ALA A 99 6.12 7.73 12.47
N TYR A 100 4.82 7.95 12.37
CA TYR A 100 3.86 7.60 13.41
C TYR A 100 3.17 6.25 13.18
N VAL A 101 3.34 5.59 12.04
CA VAL A 101 2.68 4.29 11.78
C VAL A 101 3.46 3.16 12.46
N ASP A 102 2.82 2.43 13.37
CA ASP A 102 3.33 1.18 13.91
C ASP A 102 3.26 0.09 12.83
N SER A 103 4.40 -0.26 12.25
CA SER A 103 4.50 -1.23 11.16
C SER A 103 4.03 -2.64 11.50
N THR A 104 3.84 -2.97 12.78
CA THR A 104 3.33 -4.28 13.20
C THR A 104 1.80 -4.31 13.21
N THR A 105 1.17 -3.18 13.54
CA THR A 105 -0.27 -3.14 13.84
C THR A 105 -1.06 -2.22 12.92
N GLY A 106 -0.39 -1.34 12.18
CA GLY A 106 -0.98 -0.28 11.35
C GLY A 106 -1.66 0.83 12.14
N ARG A 107 -1.57 0.81 13.48
CA ARG A 107 -2.06 1.90 14.34
C ARG A 107 -1.06 3.05 14.39
N LEU A 108 -1.54 4.23 14.77
CA LEU A 108 -0.75 5.44 14.81
C LEU A 108 -0.21 5.67 16.23
N ASN A 109 1.10 5.62 16.38
CA ASN A 109 1.81 6.12 17.54
C ASN A 109 1.58 7.61 17.71
N ILE A 110 1.51 8.05 18.96
CA ILE A 110 1.39 9.47 19.27
C ILE A 110 2.78 10.12 19.29
N ASP A 111 2.82 11.43 19.13
CA ASP A 111 3.99 12.24 19.41
C ASP A 111 4.27 12.29 20.91
N SER A 112 5.14 11.39 21.37
CA SER A 112 5.56 11.31 22.76
C SER A 112 6.56 12.41 23.17
N ALA A 113 6.98 13.29 22.25
CA ALA A 113 7.88 14.39 22.57
C ALA A 113 7.14 15.60 23.20
N ALA A 114 5.80 15.66 23.07
CA ALA A 114 5.01 16.67 23.74
C ALA A 114 5.10 16.53 25.27
N ALA A 115 5.29 17.66 25.96
CA ALA A 115 5.54 17.68 27.41
C ALA A 115 4.39 17.09 28.25
N ASP A 116 3.17 17.14 27.72
CA ASP A 116 1.96 16.62 28.35
C ASP A 116 1.41 15.38 27.63
N ALA A 117 2.20 14.68 26.81
CA ALA A 117 1.75 13.53 26.05
C ALA A 117 1.17 12.42 26.96
N ALA A 118 0.05 11.83 26.53
CA ALA A 118 -0.45 10.60 27.12
C ALA A 118 0.56 9.47 26.94
N THR A 119 0.37 8.37 27.66
CA THR A 119 1.18 7.15 27.49
C THR A 119 0.27 5.95 27.32
N ASN A 120 0.82 4.86 26.77
CA ASN A 120 0.10 3.60 26.51
C ASN A 120 -1.17 3.79 25.67
N VAL A 121 -1.14 4.70 24.70
CA VAL A 121 -2.25 4.98 23.78
C VAL A 121 -1.71 5.18 22.36
N GLN A 122 -2.45 4.66 21.40
CA GLN A 122 -2.31 4.89 19.97
C GLN A 122 -3.64 5.42 19.42
N VAL A 123 -3.63 5.90 18.20
CA VAL A 123 -4.86 6.15 17.43
C VAL A 123 -5.06 5.01 16.45
N GLN A 124 -6.27 4.48 16.38
CA GLN A 124 -6.67 3.46 15.42
C GLN A 124 -7.60 4.10 14.39
N LEU A 125 -7.27 3.90 13.11
CA LEU A 125 -8.16 4.21 12.00
C LEU A 125 -9.09 3.03 11.76
N LEU A 126 -10.34 3.32 11.41
CA LEU A 126 -11.35 2.33 11.06
C LEU A 126 -11.99 2.68 9.71
N ASN A 127 -12.38 1.66 8.96
CA ASN A 127 -13.14 1.81 7.72
C ASN A 127 -14.63 2.12 7.99
N ALA A 128 -15.44 2.19 6.93
CA ALA A 128 -16.87 2.50 7.04
C ALA A 128 -17.67 1.49 7.88
N ASP A 129 -17.22 0.22 7.92
CA ASP A 129 -17.82 -0.85 8.71
C ASP A 129 -17.31 -0.91 10.15
N ARG A 130 -16.42 0.04 10.53
CA ARG A 130 -15.74 0.13 11.83
C ARG A 130 -14.73 -0.98 12.08
N ASP A 131 -14.29 -1.66 11.04
CA ASP A 131 -13.16 -2.58 11.11
C ASP A 131 -11.84 -1.82 11.04
N ALA A 132 -10.80 -2.38 11.67
CA ALA A 132 -9.49 -1.74 11.74
C ALA A 132 -8.86 -1.57 10.36
N ILE A 133 -8.36 -0.36 10.10
CA ILE A 133 -7.43 -0.08 9.01
C ILE A 133 -6.01 -0.39 9.48
N VAL A 134 -5.25 -1.10 8.65
CA VAL A 134 -3.83 -1.39 8.87
C VAL A 134 -3.00 -0.47 8.00
N ALA A 135 -2.72 0.76 8.47
CA ALA A 135 -1.94 1.73 7.71
C ALA A 135 -0.55 1.17 7.33
N GLY A 136 -0.10 1.47 6.12
CA GLY A 136 1.13 0.95 5.53
C GLY A 136 1.05 -0.46 4.96
N ALA A 137 -0.08 -1.17 5.09
CA ALA A 137 -0.31 -2.44 4.41
C ALA A 137 -0.88 -2.22 2.99
N SER A 138 -0.74 -3.22 2.11
CA SER A 138 -1.24 -3.12 0.73
C SER A 138 -2.77 -2.91 0.69
N VAL A 139 -3.24 -1.96 -0.10
CA VAL A 139 -4.67 -1.72 -0.37
C VAL A 139 -5.38 -3.00 -0.84
N ALA A 140 -4.78 -3.75 -1.77
CA ALA A 140 -5.43 -4.89 -2.39
C ALA A 140 -5.78 -6.03 -1.42
N ASN A 141 -5.01 -6.23 -0.33
CA ASN A 141 -5.15 -7.43 0.50
C ASN A 141 -4.80 -7.26 2.00
N GLY A 142 -4.44 -6.06 2.46
CA GLY A 142 -3.83 -5.91 3.80
C GLY A 142 -4.33 -4.73 4.60
N GLN A 143 -4.69 -3.62 3.97
CA GLN A 143 -5.04 -2.39 4.68
C GLN A 143 -6.47 -2.39 5.20
N ASN A 144 -7.38 -3.13 4.56
CA ASN A 144 -8.80 -3.21 4.91
C ASN A 144 -9.61 -1.93 4.65
N ASP A 145 -9.21 -1.14 3.64
CA ASP A 145 -10.04 -0.06 3.12
C ASP A 145 -11.21 -0.59 2.28
N ILE A 146 -12.24 0.24 2.13
CA ILE A 146 -13.45 -0.07 1.38
C ILE A 146 -13.50 0.88 0.18
N PRO A 147 -13.30 0.38 -1.06
CA PRO A 147 -13.43 1.19 -2.26
C PRO A 147 -14.85 1.72 -2.43
N VAL A 148 -14.96 2.93 -2.99
CA VAL A 148 -16.24 3.56 -3.32
C VAL A 148 -16.36 3.78 -4.82
N ASP A 149 -17.56 3.62 -5.35
CA ASP A 149 -17.86 3.93 -6.74
C ASP A 149 -17.69 5.44 -7.00
N ILE A 150 -16.94 5.79 -8.04
CA ILE A 150 -16.71 7.16 -8.52
C ILE A 150 -17.13 7.33 -9.98
N SER A 151 -17.81 6.36 -10.57
CA SER A 151 -18.23 6.37 -11.98
C SER A 151 -19.13 7.55 -12.34
N SER A 152 -19.82 8.14 -11.36
CA SER A 152 -20.62 9.36 -11.53
C SER A 152 -19.82 10.66 -11.45
N GLY A 153 -18.49 10.59 -11.27
CA GLY A 153 -17.62 11.77 -11.10
C GLY A 153 -17.45 12.24 -9.65
N ASN A 154 -17.99 11.51 -8.67
CA ASN A 154 -17.96 11.85 -7.26
C ASN A 154 -17.94 10.58 -6.40
N GLY A 155 -17.37 10.66 -5.19
CA GLY A 155 -17.45 9.59 -4.20
C GLY A 155 -17.10 10.09 -2.80
N THR A 156 -17.50 9.36 -1.77
CA THR A 156 -17.21 9.71 -0.37
C THR A 156 -16.75 8.47 0.38
N LEU A 157 -15.52 8.50 0.86
CA LEU A 157 -14.95 7.48 1.73
C LEU A 157 -15.21 7.87 3.17
N ASN A 158 -15.77 6.94 3.95
CA ASN A 158 -16.12 7.14 5.35
C ASN A 158 -15.15 6.38 6.25
N TYR A 159 -14.63 7.07 7.25
CA TYR A 159 -13.67 6.53 8.20
C TYR A 159 -14.01 6.94 9.63
N PHE A 160 -13.35 6.29 10.58
CA PHE A 160 -13.33 6.74 11.96
C PHE A 160 -11.90 6.75 12.48
N ALA A 161 -11.60 7.67 13.39
CA ALA A 161 -10.43 7.60 14.23
C ALA A 161 -10.88 7.38 15.69
N GLN A 162 -10.16 6.55 16.44
CA GLN A 162 -10.45 6.32 17.86
C GLN A 162 -9.16 6.12 18.66
N TYR A 163 -9.22 6.37 19.96
CA TYR A 163 -8.15 5.97 20.85
C TYR A 163 -8.10 4.46 20.97
N TYR A 164 -6.90 3.91 21.06
CA TYR A 164 -6.63 2.51 21.34
C TYR A 164 -5.58 2.40 22.44
N ALA A 165 -5.96 1.81 23.57
CA ALA A 165 -5.05 1.58 24.69
C ALA A 165 -4.09 0.43 24.37
N THR A 166 -2.77 0.66 24.51
CA THR A 166 -1.75 -0.41 24.43
C THR A 166 -1.38 -0.97 25.81
N GLY A 167 -1.94 -0.37 26.86
CA GLY A 167 -1.80 -0.70 28.27
C GLY A 167 -2.72 0.22 29.07
N ALA A 168 -2.50 0.38 30.38
CA ALA A 168 -3.24 1.39 31.15
C ALA A 168 -2.78 2.80 30.74
N SER A 169 -3.64 3.57 30.07
CA SER A 169 -3.27 4.90 29.58
C SER A 169 -3.19 5.94 30.71
N THR A 170 -2.31 6.92 30.54
CA THR A 170 -2.23 8.10 31.42
C THR A 170 -2.96 9.29 30.79
N ALA A 171 -3.38 10.25 31.62
CA ALA A 171 -3.88 11.51 31.11
C ALA A 171 -2.77 12.26 30.35
N GLY A 172 -3.15 12.93 29.26
CA GLY A 172 -2.24 13.73 28.45
C GLY A 172 -2.79 14.02 27.06
N SER A 173 -2.04 14.79 26.29
CA SER A 173 -2.32 15.11 24.90
C SER A 173 -2.06 13.91 23.99
N VAL A 174 -2.81 13.84 22.89
CA VAL A 174 -2.65 12.84 21.83
C VAL A 174 -2.59 13.59 20.52
N THR A 175 -1.41 13.59 19.91
CA THR A 175 -1.15 14.13 18.58
C THR A 175 -0.52 13.03 17.75
N THR A 176 -0.96 12.86 16.51
CA THR A 176 -0.39 11.89 15.57
C THR A 176 -0.67 12.36 14.15
N GLN A 177 -0.03 11.72 13.16
CA GLN A 177 -0.22 12.02 11.75
C GLN A 177 -0.15 10.73 10.93
N VAL A 178 -0.90 10.70 9.84
CA VAL A 178 -0.76 9.70 8.78
C VAL A 178 -0.92 10.42 7.44
N ASP A 179 -0.09 10.05 6.48
CA ASP A 179 -0.22 10.52 5.11
C ASP A 179 -1.14 9.56 4.35
N TYR A 180 -1.83 10.06 3.33
CA TYR A 180 -2.70 9.23 2.52
C TYR A 180 -2.56 9.53 1.03
N THR A 181 -2.74 8.48 0.23
CA THR A 181 -2.73 8.53 -1.23
C THR A 181 -4.05 7.98 -1.75
N MET A 182 -4.67 8.66 -2.71
CA MET A 182 -5.86 8.13 -3.38
C MET A 182 -5.44 7.09 -4.43
N VAL A 183 -6.07 5.92 -4.36
CA VAL A 183 -5.93 4.85 -5.34
C VAL A 183 -7.19 4.82 -6.20
N TYR A 184 -7.01 4.77 -7.52
CA TYR A 184 -8.09 4.76 -8.50
C TYR A 184 -8.00 3.48 -9.33
N GLU A 185 -9.13 2.81 -9.53
CA GLU A 185 -9.29 1.58 -10.34
C GLU A 185 -10.43 1.72 -11.35
#